data_AF-A0A3S1PTP2-F1
#
_entry.id   AF-A0A3S1PTP2-F1
#
_cell.length_a   1.000
_cell.length_b   1.000
_cell.length_c   1.000
_cell.angle_alpha   90.00
_cell.angle_beta   90.00
_cell.angle_gamma   90.00
#
_symmetry.space_group_name_H-M   'P 1'
#
loop_
_entity.id
_entity.type
_entity.pdbx_description
1 polymer ?
#
loop_
_entity_poly.entity_id
_entity_poly.type
_entity_poly.pdbx_seq_one_letter_code
_entity_poly.pdbx_strand_id
1 'polypeptide(L)'
;MNEAEWLDRLEAKHGAASRATAIDLIEHARQLGLDTFVTQAQNPSVGTRLKVKGSTRYPFFLVPNGKASISLSYLVYAPGFASEEKRQELVDRMHSAGFEFQMANLNGDIRIPLSALAAPDIRARYLQVLMWMVGELPKEASVGG
;
A
#
# COMPACT_ATOMS: atom_id res chain seq x y z
N MET A 1 -17.33 8.80 -6.78
CA MET A 1 -16.26 8.48 -7.73
C MET A 1 -15.89 7.02 -7.55
N ASN A 2 -15.80 6.28 -8.64
CA ASN A 2 -15.40 4.87 -8.64
C ASN A 2 -13.92 4.70 -9.01
N GLU A 3 -13.41 3.46 -9.00
CA GLU A 3 -11.99 3.14 -9.25
C GLU A 3 -11.56 3.51 -10.68
N ALA A 4 -12.40 3.27 -11.69
CA ALA A 4 -12.10 3.60 -13.09
C ALA A 4 -11.95 5.12 -13.28
N GLU A 5 -12.88 5.91 -12.73
CA GLU A 5 -12.82 7.38 -12.75
C GLU A 5 -11.57 7.91 -12.02
N TRP A 6 -11.13 7.23 -10.95
CA TRP A 6 -9.90 7.58 -10.24
C TRP A 6 -8.66 7.33 -11.11
N LEU A 7 -8.61 6.18 -11.80
CA LEU A 7 -7.51 5.81 -12.70
C LEU A 7 -7.41 6.77 -13.90
N ASP A 8 -8.55 7.18 -14.47
CA ASP A 8 -8.59 8.19 -15.54
C ASP A 8 -8.00 9.53 -15.06
N ARG A 9 -8.33 9.97 -13.85
CA ARG A 9 -7.75 11.19 -13.25
C ARG A 9 -6.26 11.04 -12.93
N LEU A 10 -5.83 9.87 -12.50
CA LEU A 10 -4.42 9.58 -12.26
C LEU A 10 -3.63 9.70 -13.57
N GLU A 11 -4.11 9.06 -14.63
CA GLU A 11 -3.49 9.12 -15.96
C GLU A 11 -3.38 10.54 -16.48
N ALA A 12 -4.47 11.31 -16.40
CA ALA A 12 -4.49 12.70 -16.86
C ALA A 12 -3.44 13.58 -16.17
N LYS A 13 -3.05 13.27 -14.92
CA LYS A 13 -2.09 14.06 -14.13
C LYS A 13 -0.66 13.50 -14.13
N HIS A 14 -0.52 12.18 -14.17
CA HIS A 14 0.75 11.47 -13.93
C HIS A 14 1.15 10.51 -15.05
N GLY A 15 0.39 10.49 -16.15
CA GLY A 15 0.65 9.73 -17.36
C GLY A 15 0.20 8.26 -17.32
N ALA A 16 0.18 7.64 -18.50
CA ALA A 16 -0.28 6.27 -18.71
C ALA A 16 0.55 5.24 -17.92
N ALA A 17 1.86 5.48 -17.74
CA ALA A 17 2.72 4.60 -16.95
C ALA A 17 2.24 4.52 -15.48
N SER A 18 1.86 5.65 -14.87
CA SER A 18 1.35 5.67 -13.50
C SER A 18 0.01 4.93 -13.38
N ARG A 19 -0.86 5.02 -14.40
CA ARG A 19 -2.10 4.24 -14.47
C ARG A 19 -1.82 2.74 -14.54
N ALA A 20 -0.96 2.32 -15.46
CA ALA A 20 -0.60 0.91 -15.61
C ALA A 20 -0.05 0.34 -14.30
N THR A 21 0.88 1.05 -13.66
CA THR A 21 1.39 0.68 -12.33
C THR A 21 0.28 0.60 -11.28
N ALA A 22 -0.64 1.56 -11.24
CA ALA A 22 -1.73 1.54 -10.28
C ALA A 22 -2.66 0.33 -10.46
N ILE A 23 -2.98 -0.02 -11.71
CA ILE A 23 -3.77 -1.20 -12.06
C ILE A 23 -3.04 -2.46 -11.57
N ASP A 24 -1.75 -2.61 -11.91
CA ASP A 24 -0.95 -3.75 -11.48
C ASP A 24 -0.95 -3.90 -9.94
N LEU A 25 -0.76 -2.80 -9.20
CA LEU A 25 -0.75 -2.81 -7.74
C LEU A 25 -2.13 -3.17 -7.15
N ILE A 26 -3.21 -2.69 -7.75
CA ILE A 26 -4.59 -3.02 -7.34
C ILE A 26 -4.86 -4.51 -7.56
N GLU A 27 -4.47 -5.05 -8.71
CA GLU A 27 -4.63 -6.47 -9.04
C GLU A 27 -3.82 -7.36 -8.09
N HIS A 28 -2.56 -7.00 -7.80
CA HIS A 28 -1.76 -7.73 -6.82
C HIS A 28 -2.34 -7.64 -5.41
N ALA A 29 -2.90 -6.50 -5.01
CA ALA A 29 -3.56 -6.39 -3.70
C ALA A 29 -4.70 -7.42 -3.57
N ARG A 30 -5.51 -7.57 -4.62
CA ARG A 30 -6.61 -8.54 -4.68
C ARG A 30 -6.09 -9.98 -4.64
N GLN A 31 -4.99 -10.28 -5.33
CA GLN A 31 -4.34 -11.59 -5.27
C GLN A 31 -3.79 -11.92 -3.88
N LEU A 32 -3.42 -10.91 -3.08
CA LEU A 32 -3.01 -11.05 -1.69
C LEU A 32 -4.20 -11.15 -0.71
N GLY A 33 -5.44 -11.19 -1.22
CA GLY A 33 -6.65 -11.27 -0.41
C GLY A 33 -7.09 -9.92 0.17
N LEU A 34 -6.62 -8.79 -0.37
CA LEU A 34 -7.05 -7.47 0.03
C LEU A 34 -8.24 -7.00 -0.81
N ASP A 35 -9.23 -6.40 -0.15
CA ASP A 35 -10.26 -5.62 -0.83
C ASP A 35 -9.67 -4.26 -1.26
N THR A 36 -10.13 -3.71 -2.39
CA THR A 36 -9.85 -2.31 -2.78
C THR A 36 -11.11 -1.44 -2.69
N PHE A 37 -10.93 -0.17 -2.38
CA PHE A 37 -12.02 0.81 -2.31
C PHE A 37 -11.50 2.22 -2.61
N VAL A 38 -12.38 3.11 -3.10
CA VAL A 38 -12.06 4.54 -3.26
C VAL A 38 -12.53 5.30 -2.03
N THR A 39 -11.65 6.10 -1.43
CA THR A 39 -11.99 6.91 -0.25
C THR A 39 -12.96 8.05 -0.60
N GLN A 40 -13.74 8.53 0.37
CA GLN A 40 -14.73 9.60 0.17
C GLN A 40 -14.19 11.01 0.51
N ALA A 41 -12.86 11.20 0.51
CA ALA A 41 -12.24 12.49 0.81
C ALA A 41 -12.35 13.48 -0.35
N GLN A 42 -12.08 14.77 -0.11
CA GLN A 42 -12.01 15.79 -1.17
C GLN A 42 -10.96 15.43 -2.25
N ASN A 43 -9.86 14.79 -1.84
CA ASN A 43 -8.84 14.22 -2.69
C ASN A 43 -8.81 12.69 -2.49
N PRO A 44 -9.64 11.94 -3.24
CA PRO A 44 -9.80 10.51 -3.03
C PRO A 44 -8.51 9.73 -3.33
N SER A 45 -8.35 8.63 -2.60
CA SER A 45 -7.29 7.64 -2.79
C SER A 45 -7.93 6.28 -3.07
N VAL A 46 -7.21 5.37 -3.71
CA VAL A 46 -7.57 3.94 -3.72
C VAL A 46 -6.92 3.32 -2.48
N GLY A 47 -7.72 2.92 -1.51
CA GLY A 47 -7.25 2.20 -0.33
C GLY A 47 -7.34 0.70 -0.53
N THR A 48 -6.41 -0.03 0.10
CA THR A 48 -6.51 -1.48 0.27
C THR A 48 -6.94 -1.77 1.69
N ARG A 49 -7.71 -2.84 1.91
CA ARG A 49 -8.10 -3.26 3.25
C ARG A 49 -8.06 -4.77 3.42
N LEU A 50 -7.68 -5.19 4.63
CA LEU A 50 -7.79 -6.55 5.12
C LEU A 50 -8.77 -6.55 6.29
N LYS A 51 -9.83 -7.37 6.20
CA LYS A 51 -10.72 -7.60 7.32
C LYS A 51 -10.09 -8.64 8.24
N VAL A 52 -10.03 -8.32 9.52
CA VAL A 52 -9.55 -9.20 10.59
C VAL A 52 -10.62 -9.24 11.66
N LYS A 53 -10.74 -10.31 12.45
CA LYS A 53 -11.82 -10.44 13.43
C LYS A 53 -11.95 -9.18 14.32
N GLY A 54 -13.06 -8.44 14.15
CA GLY A 54 -13.36 -7.22 14.90
C GLY A 54 -12.61 -5.95 14.45
N SER A 55 -11.89 -5.97 13.33
CA SER A 55 -11.17 -4.79 12.86
C SER A 55 -10.88 -4.78 11.35
N THR A 56 -10.52 -3.61 10.83
CA THR A 56 -10.04 -3.47 9.45
C THR A 56 -8.62 -2.93 9.49
N ARG A 57 -7.76 -3.45 8.63
CA ARG A 57 -6.39 -2.97 8.44
C ARG A 57 -6.29 -2.37 7.06
N TYR A 58 -5.48 -1.33 6.90
CA TYR A 58 -5.27 -0.67 5.61
C TYR A 58 -3.78 -0.75 5.26
N PRO A 59 -3.35 -1.82 4.57
CA PRO A 59 -1.93 -2.08 4.30
C PRO A 59 -1.25 -0.95 3.52
N PHE A 60 -1.90 -0.48 2.45
CA PHE A 60 -1.40 0.64 1.65
C PHE A 60 -2.52 1.37 0.89
N PHE A 61 -2.19 2.55 0.40
CA PHE A 61 -3.05 3.42 -0.40
C PHE A 61 -2.34 3.89 -1.67
N LEU A 62 -3.07 4.07 -2.76
CA LEU A 62 -2.64 4.83 -3.91
C LEU A 62 -3.24 6.24 -3.80
N VAL A 63 -2.37 7.22 -3.57
CA VAL A 63 -2.76 8.60 -3.28
C VAL A 63 -2.79 9.46 -4.55
N PRO A 64 -3.64 10.50 -4.63
CA PRO A 64 -3.92 11.24 -5.86
C PRO A 64 -2.72 12.03 -6.41
N ASN A 65 -1.65 12.18 -5.63
CA ASN A 65 -0.40 12.77 -6.08
C ASN A 65 0.55 11.75 -6.74
N GLY A 66 0.05 10.59 -7.16
CA GLY A 66 0.80 9.63 -7.97
C GLY A 66 1.81 8.82 -7.17
N LYS A 67 1.49 8.49 -5.91
CA LYS A 67 2.36 7.70 -5.03
C LYS A 67 1.61 6.50 -4.44
N ALA A 68 2.33 5.42 -4.22
CA ALA A 68 1.92 4.37 -3.29
C ALA A 68 2.36 4.77 -1.88
N SER A 69 1.46 4.66 -0.91
CA SER A 69 1.61 5.17 0.45
C SER A 69 1.34 4.07 1.46
N ILE A 70 2.28 3.86 2.40
CA ILE A 70 2.11 2.98 3.55
C ILE A 70 2.17 3.86 4.81
N SER A 71 1.09 3.88 5.58
CA SER A 71 1.01 4.74 6.77
C SER A 71 1.51 4.02 8.01
N LEU A 72 2.70 4.38 8.49
CA LEU A 72 3.32 3.74 9.65
C LEU A 72 2.56 4.05 10.94
N SER A 73 2.02 5.25 11.06
CA SER A 73 1.17 5.65 12.18
C SER A 73 -0.15 4.87 12.23
N TYR A 74 -0.64 4.37 11.10
CA TYR A 74 -1.80 3.48 11.10
C TYR A 74 -1.42 2.02 11.37
N LEU A 75 -0.23 1.59 10.96
CA LEU A 75 0.25 0.23 11.19
C LEU A 75 0.44 -0.11 12.67
N VAL A 76 0.61 0.88 13.57
CA VAL A 76 0.65 0.63 15.03
C VAL A 76 -0.58 -0.11 15.57
N TYR A 77 -1.73 0.03 14.91
CA TYR A 77 -2.96 -0.66 15.30
C TYR A 77 -3.04 -2.11 14.78
N ALA A 78 -2.08 -2.54 13.96
CA ALA A 78 -1.94 -3.92 13.52
C ALA A 78 -1.02 -4.69 14.48
N PRO A 79 -1.44 -5.85 15.04
CA PRO A 79 -0.60 -6.61 15.97
C PRO A 79 0.81 -6.92 15.45
N GLY A 80 0.96 -7.25 14.16
CA GLY A 80 2.27 -7.50 13.53
C GLY A 80 3.18 -6.27 13.39
N PHE A 81 2.64 -5.06 13.58
CA PHE A 81 3.37 -3.79 13.49
C PHE A 81 3.15 -2.89 14.71
N ALA A 82 2.69 -3.44 15.83
CA ALA A 82 2.43 -2.68 17.05
C ALA A 82 3.73 -2.16 17.69
N SER A 83 4.83 -2.90 17.56
CA SER A 83 6.14 -2.47 18.03
C SER A 83 6.82 -1.50 17.06
N GLU A 84 7.60 -0.58 17.63
CA GLU A 84 8.44 0.33 16.84
C GLU A 84 9.45 -0.44 16.00
N GLU A 85 10.05 -1.49 16.57
CA GLU A 85 11.01 -2.38 15.90
C GLU A 85 10.44 -2.98 14.60
N LYS A 86 9.19 -3.47 14.61
CA LYS A 86 8.58 -4.02 13.38
C LYS A 86 8.28 -2.97 12.32
N ARG A 87 7.92 -1.74 12.74
CA ARG A 87 7.77 -0.62 11.79
C ARG A 87 9.11 -0.19 11.22
N GLN A 88 10.18 -0.21 12.03
CA GLN A 88 11.53 0.03 11.56
C GLN A 88 12.00 -1.06 10.59
N GLU A 89 11.69 -2.33 10.85
CA GLU A 89 12.01 -3.42 9.92
C GLU A 89 11.34 -3.22 8.54
N LEU A 90 10.11 -2.71 8.50
CA LEU A 90 9.47 -2.34 7.23
C LEU A 90 10.23 -1.24 6.50
N VAL A 91 10.67 -0.20 7.22
CA VAL A 91 11.50 0.88 6.65
C VAL A 91 12.81 0.31 6.10
N ASP A 92 13.49 -0.53 6.87
CA ASP A 92 14.78 -1.13 6.50
C ASP A 92 14.64 -2.06 5.29
N ARG A 93 13.54 -2.82 5.20
CA ARG A 93 13.22 -3.66 4.03
C ARG A 93 12.98 -2.82 2.79
N MET A 94 12.30 -1.68 2.91
CA MET A 94 12.09 -0.77 1.78
C MET A 94 13.41 -0.14 1.32
N HIS A 95 14.27 0.28 2.24
CA HIS A 95 15.62 0.75 1.90
C HIS A 95 16.47 -0.34 1.24
N SER A 96 16.46 -1.55 1.78
CA SER A 96 17.18 -2.71 1.22
C SER A 96 16.66 -3.12 -0.17
N ALA A 97 15.38 -2.87 -0.45
CA ALA A 97 14.78 -3.05 -1.76
C ALA A 97 15.18 -1.96 -2.78
N GLY A 98 15.91 -0.93 -2.34
CA GLY A 98 16.42 0.16 -3.17
C GLY A 98 15.51 1.41 -3.18
N PHE A 99 14.58 1.53 -2.24
CA PHE A 99 13.73 2.72 -2.13
C PHE A 99 14.37 3.75 -1.20
N GLU A 100 14.70 4.92 -1.75
CA GLU A 100 15.19 6.05 -0.97
C GLU A 100 14.04 7.00 -0.62
N PHE A 101 13.86 7.23 0.66
CA PHE A 101 12.93 8.22 1.20
C PHE A 101 13.46 8.72 2.55
N GLN A 102 13.06 9.92 2.92
CA GLN A 102 13.40 10.49 4.23
C GLN A 102 12.17 10.43 5.14
N MET A 103 12.37 10.00 6.37
CA MET A 103 11.35 10.06 7.42
C MET A 103 11.95 10.73 8.65
N ALA A 104 11.21 11.68 9.22
CA ALA A 104 11.62 12.31 10.48
C ALA A 104 11.37 11.40 11.69
N ASN A 105 10.38 10.51 11.60
CA ASN A 105 10.00 9.52 12.63
C ASN A 105 9.06 8.47 12.02
N LEU A 106 8.72 7.44 12.81
CA LEU A 106 7.82 6.35 12.43
C LEU A 106 6.32 6.68 12.54
N ASN A 107 5.95 7.97 12.65
CA ASN A 107 4.55 8.43 12.63
C ASN A 107 4.13 8.97 11.24
N GLY A 108 5.01 8.90 10.25
CA GLY A 108 4.75 9.35 8.88
C GLY A 108 4.27 8.24 7.92
N ASP A 109 4.36 8.54 6.63
CA ASP A 109 4.06 7.61 5.56
C ASP A 109 5.32 7.32 4.74
N ILE A 110 5.53 6.05 4.38
CA ILE A 110 6.45 5.69 3.29
C ILE A 110 5.72 5.99 1.98
N ARG A 111 6.31 6.83 1.12
CA ARG A 111 5.68 7.28 -0.14
C ARG A 111 6.58 7.06 -1.33
N ILE A 112 6.22 6.11 -2.18
CA ILE A 112 6.97 5.75 -3.39
C ILE A 112 6.22 6.25 -4.64
N PRO A 113 6.86 7.03 -5.54
CA PRO A 113 6.24 7.46 -6.79
C PRO A 113 5.83 6.27 -7.68
N LEU A 114 4.62 6.30 -8.24
CA LEU A 114 4.16 5.26 -9.17
C LEU A 114 4.99 5.20 -10.46
N SER A 115 5.55 6.34 -10.86
CA SER A 115 6.49 6.41 -11.98
C SER A 115 7.78 5.62 -11.72
N ALA A 116 8.29 5.61 -10.48
CA ALA A 116 9.45 4.80 -10.10
C ALA A 116 9.10 3.30 -10.11
N LEU A 117 7.86 2.96 -9.78
CA LEU A 117 7.34 1.58 -9.83
C LEU A 117 6.89 1.15 -11.24
N ALA A 118 7.06 1.99 -12.27
CA ALA A 118 6.75 1.60 -13.65
C ALA A 118 7.73 0.55 -14.19
N ALA A 119 8.99 0.58 -13.74
CA ALA A 119 9.99 -0.42 -14.07
C ALA A 119 9.63 -1.78 -13.42
N PRO A 120 9.50 -2.88 -14.19
CA PRO A 120 9.04 -4.17 -13.65
C PRO A 120 9.89 -4.73 -12.52
N ASP A 121 11.21 -4.56 -12.59
CA ASP A 121 12.15 -5.06 -11.58
C ASP A 121 12.06 -4.26 -10.27
N ILE A 122 11.87 -2.94 -10.35
CA ILE A 122 11.62 -2.09 -9.17
C ILE A 122 10.25 -2.45 -8.56
N ARG A 123 9.22 -2.61 -9.41
CA ARG A 123 7.87 -3.02 -8.96
C ARG A 123 7.88 -4.36 -8.25
N ALA A 124 8.63 -5.33 -8.77
CA ALA A 124 8.76 -6.65 -8.15
C ALA A 124 9.34 -6.56 -6.73
N ARG A 125 10.38 -5.73 -6.51
CA ARG A 125 10.97 -5.52 -5.18
C ARG A 125 9.98 -4.86 -4.22
N TYR A 126 9.23 -3.85 -4.69
CA TYR A 126 8.16 -3.24 -3.89
C TYR A 126 7.09 -4.26 -3.48
N LEU A 127 6.63 -5.07 -4.44
CA LEU A 127 5.64 -6.10 -4.20
C LEU A 127 6.13 -7.17 -3.22
N GLN A 128 7.40 -7.56 -3.26
CA GLN A 128 7.97 -8.49 -2.28
C GLN A 128 7.89 -7.95 -0.85
N VAL A 129 8.18 -6.66 -0.64
CA VAL A 129 8.03 -6.03 0.68
C VAL A 129 6.56 -5.95 1.09
N LEU A 130 5.65 -5.61 0.17
CA LEU A 130 4.21 -5.63 0.44
C LEU A 130 3.69 -7.03 0.79
N MET A 131 4.13 -8.07 0.08
CA MET A 131 3.76 -9.46 0.35
C MET A 131 4.18 -9.88 1.75
N TRP A 132 5.42 -9.55 2.15
CA TRP A 132 5.88 -9.78 3.51
C TRP A 132 5.02 -9.00 4.52
N MET A 133 4.81 -7.70 4.30
CA MET A 133 4.04 -6.84 5.19
C MET A 133 2.61 -7.36 5.40
N VAL A 134 1.92 -7.76 4.33
CA VAL A 134 0.59 -8.38 4.41
C VAL A 134 0.64 -9.75 5.10
N GLY A 135 1.74 -10.49 4.95
CA GLY A 135 1.98 -11.76 5.65
C GLY A 135 2.11 -11.61 7.17
N GLU A 136 2.66 -10.50 7.64
CA GLU A 136 2.76 -10.17 9.08
C GLU A 136 1.42 -9.69 9.67
N LEU A 137 0.45 -9.31 8.82
CA LEU A 137 -0.89 -8.99 9.30
C LEU A 137 -1.62 -10.28 9.69
N PRO A 138 -2.40 -10.26 10.78
CA PRO A 138 -3.15 -11.44 11.19
C PRO A 138 -4.11 -11.84 10.07
N LYS A 139 -3.90 -13.04 9.52
CA LYS A 139 -4.84 -13.66 8.58
C LYS A 139 -5.97 -14.26 9.38
N GLU A 140 -7.20 -14.18 8.90
CA GLU A 140 -8.27 -14.96 9.52
C GLU A 140 -7.87 -16.44 9.48
N ALA A 141 -7.87 -17.10 10.64
CA ALA A 141 -8.22 -18.50 10.66
C ALA A 141 -9.67 -18.54 10.17
N SER A 142 -9.91 -19.09 8.98
CA SER A 142 -11.27 -19.40 8.54
C SER A 142 -11.94 -20.17 9.68
N VAL A 143 -12.96 -19.57 10.29
CA VAL A 143 -13.88 -20.33 11.12
C VAL A 143 -14.52 -21.31 10.17
N GLY A 144 -14.15 -22.59 10.31
CA GLY A 144 -14.80 -23.68 9.61
C GLY A 144 -16.31 -23.56 9.80
N GLY A 145 -17.03 -23.57 8.68
CA GLY A 145 -18.44 -23.95 8.66
C GLY A 145 -18.57 -25.46 8.81
#